data_AF-A0A3M1KEU0-F1
#
_entry.id   AF-A0A3M1KEU0-F1
#
_cell.length_a   1.000
_cell.length_b   1.000
_cell.length_c   1.000
_cell.angle_alpha   90.00
_cell.angle_beta   90.00
_cell.angle_gamma   90.00
#
_symmetry.space_group_name_H-M   'P 1'
#
loop_
_entity.id
_entity.type
_entity.pdbx_description
1 polymer ?
#
loop_
_entity_poly.entity_id
_entity_poly.type
_entity_poly.pdbx_seq_one_letter_code
_entity_poly.pdbx_strand_id
1 'polypeptide(L)'
;GQTRMPLVQHRLEELFGKPPRKGINPDEVVAVGAALHGAALDEPENDILLMDVTPLSLGIATQGGFFARLIERNTAVPCKRSHVFTTVRDNQDKVRIEVYQGEGERVQENELLGEFILTDIPPAPRGEPKIEVLFSINAEGIVSVSAKDLGTGRSQAIEVTATSGLTEEEIEQMRAEHAESMEVDFFDDFAGDGLDD
;
A
#
# COMPACT_ATOMS: atom_id res chain seq x y z
N GLY A 1 -1.61 19.00 16.07
CA GLY A 1 -2.65 19.95 16.54
C GLY A 1 -3.54 19.41 17.64
N GLN A 2 -4.49 18.52 17.32
CA GLN A 2 -5.60 18.15 18.21
C GLN A 2 -5.17 17.57 19.57
N THR A 3 -3.97 16.99 19.67
CA THR A 3 -3.36 16.50 20.91
C THR A 3 -3.06 17.59 21.95
N ARG A 4 -3.19 18.87 21.60
CA ARG A 4 -3.09 20.00 22.54
C ARG A 4 -4.31 20.15 23.45
N MET A 5 -5.46 19.57 23.09
CA MET A 5 -6.68 19.66 23.91
C MET A 5 -6.48 18.94 25.26
N PRO A 6 -6.73 19.60 26.41
CA PRO A 6 -6.52 19.00 27.73
C PRO A 6 -7.31 17.70 27.96
N LEU A 7 -8.53 17.63 27.42
CA LEU A 7 -9.38 16.44 27.53
C LEU A 7 -8.76 15.23 26.82
N VAL A 8 -8.14 15.41 25.65
CA VAL A 8 -7.43 14.30 24.94
C VAL A 8 -6.29 13.79 25.80
N GLN A 9 -5.50 14.70 26.37
CA GLN A 9 -4.35 14.34 27.18
C GLN A 9 -4.77 13.57 28.43
N HIS A 10 -5.80 14.04 29.13
CA HIS A 10 -6.34 13.35 30.30
C HIS A 10 -6.87 11.96 29.95
N ARG A 11 -7.62 11.81 28.86
CA ARG A 11 -8.11 10.49 28.41
C ARG A 11 -6.97 9.51 28.10
N LEU A 12 -5.88 9.99 27.49
CA LEU A 12 -4.71 9.16 27.24
C LEU A 12 -4.01 8.75 28.55
N GLU A 13 -3.92 9.66 29.53
CA GLU A 13 -3.39 9.34 30.86
C GLU A 13 -4.21 8.29 31.60
N GLU A 14 -5.55 8.40 31.56
CA GLU A 14 -6.47 7.40 32.12
C GLU A 14 -6.27 6.02 31.47
N LEU A 15 -6.13 5.99 30.14
CA LEU A 15 -6.07 4.75 29.38
C LEU A 15 -4.73 4.03 29.51
N PHE A 16 -3.61 4.77 29.54
CA PHE A 16 -2.26 4.19 29.56
C PHE A 16 -1.57 4.25 30.94
N GLY A 17 -2.17 4.93 31.91
CA GLY A 17 -1.64 5.06 33.28
C GLY A 17 -0.33 5.86 33.38
N LYS A 18 0.01 6.65 32.35
CA LYS A 18 1.26 7.41 32.24
C LYS A 18 1.02 8.75 31.54
N PRO A 19 1.72 9.83 31.95
CA PRO A 19 1.66 11.11 31.26
C PRO A 19 2.21 11.01 29.83
N PRO A 20 1.53 11.57 28.81
CA PRO A 20 2.05 11.65 27.46
C PRO A 20 3.27 12.57 27.41
N ARG A 21 4.29 12.18 26.64
CA ARG A 21 5.47 13.01 26.42
C ARG A 21 5.14 14.16 25.47
N LYS A 22 5.47 15.38 25.87
CA LYS A 22 5.20 16.62 25.12
C LYS A 22 6.48 17.41 24.79
N GLY A 23 7.63 16.73 24.76
CA GLY A 23 8.94 17.36 24.61
C GLY A 23 9.23 17.93 23.21
N ILE A 24 8.39 17.63 22.23
CA ILE A 24 8.51 18.13 20.85
C ILE A 24 7.17 18.73 20.44
N ASN A 25 7.21 19.79 19.64
CA ASN A 25 6.02 20.46 19.14
C ASN A 25 5.16 19.47 18.31
N PRO A 26 3.91 19.17 18.72
CA PRO A 26 3.05 18.21 18.02
C PRO A 26 2.58 18.68 16.63
N ASP A 27 2.84 19.94 16.26
CA ASP A 27 2.50 20.47 14.95
C ASP A 27 3.67 20.36 13.95
N GLU A 28 4.90 20.22 14.44
CA GLU A 28 6.11 20.19 13.62
C GLU A 28 6.82 18.83 13.64
N VAL A 29 6.55 17.99 14.65
CA VAL A 29 7.29 16.74 14.91
C VAL A 29 7.32 15.79 13.71
N VAL A 30 6.26 15.75 12.90
CA VAL A 30 6.20 14.90 11.70
C VAL A 30 7.17 15.41 10.62
N ALA A 31 7.17 16.72 10.36
CA ALA A 31 8.07 17.33 9.38
C ALA A 31 9.54 17.22 9.80
N VAL A 32 9.84 17.44 11.09
CA VAL A 32 11.18 17.25 11.65
C VAL A 32 11.64 15.79 11.50
N GLY A 33 10.75 14.83 11.79
CA GLY A 33 11.03 13.41 11.59
C GLY A 33 11.31 13.05 10.13
N ALA A 34 10.56 13.61 9.19
CA ALA A 34 10.78 13.42 7.76
C ALA A 34 12.14 14.00 7.32
N ALA A 35 12.53 15.17 7.82
CA ALA A 35 13.84 15.76 7.54
C ALA A 35 15.00 14.90 8.06
N LEU A 36 14.88 14.37 9.28
CA LEU A 36 15.86 13.43 9.84
C LEU A 36 15.94 12.14 9.02
N HIS A 37 14.80 11.61 8.57
CA HIS A 37 14.78 10.43 7.71
C HIS A 37 15.46 10.70 6.35
N GLY A 38 15.18 11.84 5.73
CA GLY A 38 15.85 12.27 4.51
C GLY A 38 17.36 12.39 4.66
N ALA A 39 17.84 12.97 5.76
CA ALA A 39 19.27 13.03 6.06
C ALA A 39 19.90 11.63 6.26
N ALA A 40 19.19 10.72 6.92
CA ALA A 40 19.67 9.35 7.13
C ALA A 40 19.78 8.53 5.84
N LEU A 41 19.03 8.86 4.78
CA LEU A 41 19.15 8.20 3.48
C LEU A 41 20.46 8.56 2.74
N ASP A 42 21.05 9.73 3.04
CA ASP A 42 22.26 10.24 2.38
C ASP A 42 23.55 9.89 3.15
N GLU A 43 23.44 9.50 4.42
CA GLU A 43 24.56 9.16 5.30
C GLU A 43 24.78 7.64 5.40
N PRO A 44 25.88 7.08 4.83
CA PRO A 44 26.11 5.63 4.81
C PRO A 44 26.50 5.02 6.18
N GLU A 45 26.79 5.84 7.19
CA GLU A 45 27.23 5.40 8.54
C GLU A 45 26.17 5.66 9.63
N ASN A 46 24.91 5.89 9.25
CA ASN A 46 23.86 6.19 10.22
C ASN A 46 23.36 4.91 10.92
N ASP A 47 23.45 4.86 12.26
CA ASP A 47 23.04 3.72 13.10
C ASP A 47 21.51 3.56 13.25
N ILE A 48 20.71 4.29 12.46
CA ILE A 48 19.25 4.27 12.53
C ILE A 48 18.70 3.14 11.66
N LEU A 49 18.24 2.06 12.29
CA LEU A 49 17.46 1.03 11.63
C LEU A 49 15.97 1.41 11.63
N LEU A 50 15.45 1.83 10.48
CA LEU A 50 14.01 2.00 10.27
C LEU A 50 13.41 0.69 9.75
N MET A 51 12.41 0.17 10.46
CA MET A 51 11.65 -1.00 10.03
C MET A 51 10.18 -0.63 10.04
N ASP A 52 9.66 -0.32 8.85
CA ASP A 52 8.23 -0.10 8.67
C ASP A 52 7.48 -1.43 8.64
N VAL A 53 6.18 -1.42 8.93
CA VAL A 53 5.34 -2.61 9.03
C VAL A 53 4.00 -2.45 8.33
N THR A 54 3.44 -3.54 7.82
CA THR A 54 2.12 -3.54 7.18
C THR A 54 1.01 -3.15 8.16
N PRO A 55 0.08 -2.24 7.81
CA PRO A 55 -0.99 -1.82 8.73
C PRO A 55 -2.11 -2.87 8.87
N LEU A 56 -2.40 -3.60 7.80
CA LEU A 56 -3.44 -4.62 7.70
C LEU A 56 -2.90 -5.85 6.97
N SER A 57 -3.56 -6.98 7.16
CA SER A 57 -3.22 -8.20 6.45
C SER A 57 -3.63 -8.12 4.98
N LEU A 58 -2.81 -8.74 4.12
CA LEU A 58 -3.01 -8.81 2.68
C LEU A 58 -3.16 -10.27 2.25
N GLY A 59 -4.04 -10.50 1.30
CA GLY A 59 -4.36 -11.84 0.87
C GLY A 59 -5.24 -11.89 -0.36
N ILE A 60 -5.77 -13.08 -0.66
CA ILE A 60 -6.62 -13.31 -1.82
C ILE A 60 -7.95 -13.97 -1.44
N ALA A 61 -8.93 -13.83 -2.32
CA ALA A 61 -10.14 -14.64 -2.25
C ALA A 61 -9.85 -16.11 -2.61
N THR A 62 -10.38 -17.03 -1.80
CA THR A 62 -10.40 -18.46 -2.12
C THR A 62 -11.82 -18.95 -2.39
N GLN A 63 -11.93 -20.20 -2.85
CA GLN A 63 -13.23 -20.85 -3.00
C GLN A 63 -14.07 -20.75 -1.71
N GLY A 64 -15.35 -20.44 -1.85
CA GLY A 64 -16.27 -20.30 -0.71
C GLY A 64 -16.30 -18.91 -0.07
N GLY A 65 -15.59 -17.93 -0.62
CA GLY A 65 -15.63 -16.54 -0.14
C GLY A 65 -14.79 -16.30 1.12
N PHE A 66 -13.83 -17.18 1.39
CA PHE A 66 -12.87 -17.03 2.48
C PHE A 66 -11.69 -16.17 2.04
N PHE A 67 -11.14 -15.42 3.00
CA PHE A 67 -9.94 -14.63 2.82
C PHE A 67 -8.72 -15.42 3.27
N ALA A 68 -7.85 -15.77 2.32
CA ALA A 68 -6.57 -16.40 2.62
C ALA A 68 -5.50 -15.30 2.78
N ARG A 69 -5.04 -15.11 4.02
CA ARG A 69 -3.93 -14.19 4.36
C ARG A 69 -2.61 -14.75 3.86
N LEU A 70 -1.85 -13.94 3.12
CA LEU A 70 -0.49 -14.27 2.69
C LEU A 70 0.55 -13.44 3.44
N ILE A 71 0.23 -12.18 3.76
CA ILE A 71 1.05 -11.30 4.59
C ILE A 71 0.17 -10.83 5.74
N GLU A 72 0.58 -11.13 6.97
CA GLU A 72 -0.14 -10.70 8.18
C GLU A 72 0.12 -9.21 8.47
N ARG A 73 -0.79 -8.57 9.18
CA ARG A 73 -0.56 -7.22 9.72
C ARG A 73 0.68 -7.19 10.63
N ASN A 74 1.30 -6.02 10.71
CA ASN A 74 2.55 -5.78 11.41
C ASN A 74 3.74 -6.61 10.89
N THR A 75 3.71 -7.04 9.62
CA THR A 75 4.86 -7.67 8.98
C THR A 75 5.84 -6.58 8.53
N ALA A 76 7.11 -6.72 8.86
CA ALA A 76 8.16 -5.81 8.45
C ALA A 76 8.27 -5.71 6.92
N VAL A 77 8.36 -4.49 6.38
CA VAL A 77 8.60 -4.22 4.96
C VAL A 77 10.03 -3.71 4.75
N PRO A 78 10.67 -4.03 3.60
CA PRO A 78 10.15 -4.80 2.46
C PRO A 78 10.04 -6.30 2.75
N CYS A 79 9.02 -6.96 2.18
CA CYS A 79 8.84 -8.41 2.33
C CYS A 79 8.23 -9.08 1.10
N LYS A 80 8.41 -10.41 1.01
CA LYS A 80 7.83 -11.27 -0.03
C LYS A 80 7.26 -12.53 0.57
N ARG A 81 6.07 -12.93 0.14
CA ARG A 81 5.39 -14.17 0.53
C ARG A 81 4.74 -14.81 -0.68
N SER A 82 4.99 -16.09 -0.91
CA SER A 82 4.29 -16.86 -1.93
C SER A 82 3.50 -18.01 -1.33
N HIS A 83 2.42 -18.37 -2.00
CA HIS A 83 1.63 -19.56 -1.70
C HIS A 83 1.14 -20.19 -3.00
N VAL A 84 1.14 -21.53 -3.04
CA VAL A 84 0.70 -22.27 -4.21
C VAL A 84 -0.76 -22.66 -4.06
N PHE A 85 -1.59 -22.16 -4.96
CA PHE A 85 -3.00 -22.49 -5.08
C PHE A 85 -3.23 -23.44 -6.24
N THR A 86 -4.47 -23.95 -6.35
CA THR A 86 -4.87 -24.87 -7.42
C THR A 86 -6.28 -24.56 -7.92
N THR A 87 -6.65 -25.13 -9.06
CA THR A 87 -7.96 -24.96 -9.68
C THR A 87 -9.05 -25.69 -8.89
N VAL A 88 -10.25 -25.13 -8.93
CA VAL A 88 -11.41 -25.63 -8.18
C VAL A 88 -12.37 -26.46 -9.04
N ARG A 89 -12.20 -26.39 -10.37
CA ARG A 89 -13.01 -27.09 -11.37
C ARG A 89 -12.11 -27.83 -12.37
N ASP A 90 -12.61 -28.96 -12.87
CA ASP A 90 -11.92 -29.73 -13.91
C ASP A 90 -11.88 -28.92 -15.22
N ASN A 91 -10.77 -29.00 -15.94
CA ASN A 91 -10.52 -28.29 -17.20
C ASN A 91 -10.71 -26.76 -17.09
N GLN A 92 -10.43 -26.19 -15.93
CA GLN A 92 -10.48 -24.75 -15.71
C GLN A 92 -9.34 -24.05 -16.48
N ASP A 93 -9.71 -23.26 -17.48
CA ASP A 93 -8.81 -22.57 -18.42
C ASP A 93 -8.31 -21.20 -17.91
N LYS A 94 -8.99 -20.64 -16.91
CA LYS A 94 -8.67 -19.35 -16.32
C LYS A 94 -8.89 -19.31 -14.82
N VAL A 95 -8.04 -18.58 -14.11
CA VAL A 95 -8.13 -18.33 -12.67
C VAL A 95 -8.17 -16.84 -12.42
N ARG A 96 -9.27 -16.38 -11.81
CA ARG A 96 -9.41 -15.01 -11.31
C ARG A 96 -8.75 -14.94 -9.94
N ILE A 97 -7.92 -13.92 -9.75
CA ILE A 97 -7.29 -13.58 -8.47
C ILE A 97 -7.78 -12.21 -8.06
N GLU A 98 -8.43 -12.17 -6.91
CA GLU A 98 -8.91 -10.95 -6.29
C GLU A 98 -8.07 -10.71 -5.02
N VAL A 99 -7.48 -9.53 -4.92
CA VAL A 99 -6.56 -9.11 -3.87
C VAL A 99 -7.31 -8.26 -2.86
N TYR A 100 -7.23 -8.64 -1.59
CA TYR A 100 -7.94 -7.97 -0.50
C TYR A 100 -6.99 -7.53 0.61
N GLN A 101 -7.41 -6.47 1.32
CA GLN A 101 -6.80 -5.98 2.55
C GLN A 101 -7.82 -5.97 3.69
N GLY A 102 -7.43 -6.50 4.85
CA GLY A 102 -8.28 -6.47 6.05
C GLY A 102 -8.03 -7.64 7.00
N GLU A 103 -8.86 -7.72 8.04
CA GLU A 103 -8.72 -8.70 9.13
C GLU A 103 -9.91 -9.67 9.21
N GLY A 104 -10.96 -9.47 8.42
CA GLY A 104 -12.13 -10.35 8.39
C GLY A 104 -11.81 -11.73 7.82
N GLU A 105 -12.52 -12.76 8.27
CA GLU A 105 -12.33 -14.12 7.75
C GLU A 105 -12.95 -14.31 6.35
N ARG A 106 -13.94 -13.47 6.03
CA ARG A 106 -14.65 -13.48 4.74
C ARG A 106 -14.26 -12.29 3.89
N VAL A 107 -14.19 -12.49 2.58
CA VAL A 107 -13.82 -11.44 1.61
C VAL A 107 -14.76 -10.23 1.66
N GLN A 108 -16.02 -10.43 2.03
CA GLN A 108 -17.04 -9.35 2.14
C GLN A 108 -16.79 -8.38 3.30
N GLU A 109 -15.96 -8.78 4.28
CA GLU A 109 -15.60 -7.97 5.45
C GLU A 109 -14.30 -7.19 5.21
N ASN A 110 -13.67 -7.38 4.05
CA ASN A 110 -12.37 -6.84 3.70
C ASN A 110 -12.49 -5.92 2.47
N GLU A 111 -11.48 -5.07 2.27
CA GLU A 111 -11.42 -4.13 1.17
C GLU A 111 -10.78 -4.78 -0.06
N LEU A 112 -11.48 -4.74 -1.20
CA LEU A 112 -10.92 -5.19 -2.48
C LEU A 112 -9.97 -4.13 -2.99
N LEU A 113 -8.71 -4.50 -3.20
CA LEU A 113 -7.71 -3.59 -3.74
C LEU A 113 -7.55 -3.72 -5.27
N GLY A 114 -7.84 -4.90 -5.82
CA GLY A 114 -7.76 -5.13 -7.26
C GLY A 114 -7.98 -6.59 -7.65
N GLU A 115 -8.18 -6.84 -8.93
CA GLU A 115 -8.30 -8.19 -9.47
C GLU A 115 -7.61 -8.34 -10.82
N PHE A 116 -7.20 -9.57 -11.14
CA PHE A 116 -6.70 -9.93 -12.46
C PHE A 116 -7.01 -11.39 -12.77
N ILE A 117 -6.86 -11.76 -14.04
CA ILE A 117 -7.17 -13.10 -14.51
C ILE A 117 -5.92 -13.69 -15.17
N LEU A 118 -5.49 -14.84 -14.69
CA LEU A 118 -4.52 -15.69 -15.37
C LEU A 118 -5.27 -16.60 -16.35
N THR A 119 -5.01 -16.45 -17.65
CA THR A 119 -5.63 -17.24 -18.72
C THR A 119 -4.71 -18.34 -19.24
N ASP A 120 -5.27 -19.20 -20.09
CA ASP A 120 -4.56 -20.24 -20.83
C ASP A 120 -3.91 -21.32 -19.96
N ILE A 121 -4.60 -21.68 -18.87
CA ILE A 121 -4.23 -22.81 -18.03
C ILE A 121 -4.56 -24.10 -18.78
N PRO A 122 -3.61 -25.05 -18.94
CA PRO A 122 -3.87 -26.31 -19.63
C PRO A 122 -5.04 -27.07 -18.99
N PRO A 123 -5.93 -27.68 -19.80
CA PRO A 123 -7.01 -28.50 -19.27
C PRO A 123 -6.45 -29.67 -18.46
N ALA A 124 -6.74 -29.68 -17.16
CA ALA A 124 -6.37 -30.75 -16.23
C ALA A 124 -7.47 -30.95 -15.19
N PRO A 125 -7.51 -32.11 -14.50
CA PRO A 125 -8.35 -32.31 -13.33
C PRO A 125 -8.14 -31.22 -12.28
N ARG A 126 -9.20 -30.90 -11.51
CA ARG A 126 -9.09 -29.98 -10.37
C ARG A 126 -7.99 -30.45 -9.42
N GLY A 127 -7.24 -29.52 -8.84
CA GLY A 127 -6.16 -29.86 -7.92
C GLY A 127 -4.80 -30.14 -8.57
N GLU A 128 -4.73 -30.35 -9.88
CA GLU A 128 -3.47 -30.62 -10.58
C GLU A 128 -2.70 -29.35 -10.99
N PRO A 129 -3.32 -28.33 -11.61
CA PRO A 129 -2.64 -27.08 -11.92
C PRO A 129 -2.13 -26.41 -10.65
N LYS A 130 -0.88 -25.97 -10.66
CA LYS A 130 -0.24 -25.30 -9.53
C LYS A 130 0.04 -23.84 -9.89
N ILE A 131 -0.67 -22.94 -9.24
CA ILE A 131 -0.56 -21.50 -9.47
C ILE A 131 0.11 -20.90 -8.24
N GLU A 132 1.36 -20.48 -8.40
CA GLU A 132 2.06 -19.73 -7.37
C GLU A 132 1.57 -18.28 -7.39
N VAL A 133 1.04 -17.82 -6.27
CA VAL A 133 0.70 -16.42 -6.05
C VAL A 133 1.77 -15.84 -5.14
N LEU A 134 2.46 -14.80 -5.61
CA LEU A 134 3.52 -14.10 -4.90
C LEU A 134 3.07 -12.67 -4.62
N PHE A 135 3.06 -12.32 -3.33
CA PHE A 135 2.93 -10.96 -2.84
C PHE A 135 4.33 -10.40 -2.55
N SER A 136 4.56 -9.18 -3.01
CA SER A 136 5.77 -8.41 -2.75
C SER A 136 5.37 -7.02 -2.26
N ILE A 137 5.98 -6.57 -1.18
CA ILE A 137 5.83 -5.20 -0.68
C ILE A 137 7.22 -4.57 -0.66
N ASN A 138 7.36 -3.43 -1.32
CA ASN A 138 8.61 -2.68 -1.36
C ASN A 138 8.76 -1.77 -0.11
N ALA A 139 9.86 -1.02 -0.02
CA ALA A 139 10.12 -0.12 1.10
C ALA A 139 9.16 1.09 1.16
N GLU A 140 8.48 1.41 0.06
CA GLU A 140 7.50 2.50 -0.03
C GLU A 140 6.08 2.03 0.32
N GLY A 141 5.88 0.72 0.55
CA GLY A 141 4.58 0.13 0.81
C GLY A 141 3.76 -0.22 -0.44
N ILE A 142 4.32 -0.11 -1.65
CA ILE A 142 3.67 -0.54 -2.89
C ILE A 142 3.58 -2.07 -2.90
N VAL A 143 2.37 -2.57 -3.15
CA VAL A 143 2.08 -4.01 -3.15
C VAL A 143 2.02 -4.51 -4.59
N SER A 144 2.91 -5.42 -4.96
CA SER A 144 2.85 -6.12 -6.25
C SER A 144 2.36 -7.54 -6.00
N VAL A 145 1.30 -7.94 -6.72
CA VAL A 145 0.76 -9.30 -6.67
C VAL A 145 0.94 -9.95 -8.03
N SER A 146 1.63 -11.09 -8.06
CA SER A 146 1.83 -11.87 -9.27
C SER A 146 1.32 -13.28 -9.10
N ALA A 147 0.79 -13.83 -10.18
CA ALA A 147 0.38 -15.23 -10.27
C ALA A 147 1.14 -15.89 -11.41
N LYS A 148 1.68 -17.07 -11.15
CA LYS A 148 2.41 -17.86 -12.14
C LYS A 148 1.93 -19.29 -12.13
N ASP A 149 1.52 -19.79 -13.28
CA ASP A 149 1.33 -21.23 -13.47
C ASP A 149 2.71 -21.90 -13.54
N LEU A 150 2.98 -22.82 -12.62
CA LEU A 150 4.24 -23.54 -12.54
C LEU A 150 4.42 -24.56 -13.69
N GLY A 151 3.33 -24.98 -14.33
CA GLY A 151 3.39 -25.91 -15.46
C GLY A 151 3.80 -25.22 -16.77
N THR A 152 3.12 -24.13 -17.11
CA THR A 152 3.38 -23.39 -18.37
C THR A 152 4.39 -22.27 -18.24
N GLY A 153 4.66 -21.79 -17.02
CA GLY A 153 5.49 -20.62 -16.76
C GLY A 153 4.80 -19.29 -17.08
N ARG A 154 3.55 -19.30 -17.54
CA ARG A 154 2.77 -18.08 -17.79
C ARG A 154 2.50 -17.38 -16.47
N SER A 155 2.62 -16.07 -16.49
CA SER A 155 2.38 -15.23 -15.32
C SER A 155 1.61 -13.98 -15.69
N GLN A 156 0.82 -13.50 -14.74
CA GLN A 156 0.16 -12.20 -14.78
C GLN A 156 0.37 -11.53 -13.43
N ALA A 157 0.52 -10.20 -13.44
CA ALA A 157 0.71 -9.44 -12.22
C ALA A 157 -0.10 -8.14 -12.27
N ILE A 158 -0.37 -7.60 -11.10
CA ILE A 158 -0.87 -6.24 -10.90
C ILE A 158 -0.05 -5.57 -9.82
N GLU A 159 0.09 -4.26 -9.95
CA GLU A 159 0.56 -3.41 -8.87
C GLU A 159 -0.65 -2.72 -8.25
N VAL A 160 -0.70 -2.77 -6.93
CA VAL A 160 -1.81 -2.34 -6.13
C VAL A 160 -1.28 -1.27 -5.18
N THR A 161 -1.57 -0.02 -5.52
CA THR A 161 -1.22 1.11 -4.67
C THR A 161 -2.33 1.27 -3.64
N ALA A 162 -2.00 1.09 -2.36
CA ALA A 162 -2.98 1.11 -1.26
C ALA A 162 -3.62 2.49 -1.00
N THR A 163 -3.32 3.52 -1.80
CA THR A 163 -3.61 4.92 -1.42
C THR A 163 -4.06 5.86 -2.53
N SER A 164 -4.15 5.44 -3.79
CA SER A 164 -4.70 6.32 -4.83
C SER A 164 -5.45 5.50 -5.86
N GLY A 165 -6.78 5.57 -5.82
CA GLY A 165 -7.64 5.11 -6.92
C GLY A 165 -7.55 5.98 -8.17
N LEU A 166 -6.38 6.57 -8.45
CA LEU A 166 -6.11 7.36 -9.63
C LEU A 166 -5.41 6.47 -10.65
N THR A 167 -5.94 6.47 -11.86
CA THR A 167 -5.33 5.84 -13.03
C THR A 167 -4.09 6.64 -13.47
N GLU A 168 -3.18 6.01 -14.20
CA GLU A 168 -1.99 6.68 -14.76
C GLU A 168 -2.39 7.90 -15.63
N GLU A 169 -3.52 7.81 -16.34
CA GLU A 169 -4.10 8.89 -17.13
C GLU A 169 -4.52 10.08 -16.26
N GLU A 170 -5.18 9.82 -15.13
CA GLU A 170 -5.53 10.86 -14.15
C GLU A 170 -4.28 11.49 -13.50
N ILE A 171 -3.23 10.69 -13.27
CA ILE A 171 -1.95 11.18 -12.74
C ILE A 171 -1.26 12.10 -13.75
N GLU A 172 -1.22 11.74 -15.03
CA GLU A 172 -0.64 12.58 -16.09
C GLU A 172 -1.45 13.86 -16.29
N GLN A 173 -2.78 13.78 -16.27
CA GLN A 173 -3.64 14.95 -16.39
C GLN A 173 -3.44 15.90 -15.20
N MET A 174 -3.42 15.39 -13.96
CA MET A 174 -3.16 16.23 -12.78
C MET A 174 -1.76 16.84 -12.81
N ARG A 175 -0.76 16.12 -13.34
CA ARG A 175 0.60 16.66 -13.53
C ARG A 175 0.62 17.81 -14.53
N ALA A 176 -0.10 17.68 -15.65
CA ALA A 176 -0.21 18.72 -16.65
C ALA A 176 -0.96 19.95 -16.10
N GLU A 177 -2.10 19.75 -15.45
CA GLU A 177 -2.89 20.81 -14.82
C GLU A 177 -2.10 21.54 -13.71
N HIS A 178 -1.33 20.80 -12.89
CA HIS A 178 -0.48 21.42 -11.88
C HIS A 178 0.71 22.18 -12.46
N ALA A 179 1.35 21.66 -13.52
CA ALA A 179 2.43 22.37 -14.20
C ALA A 179 1.95 23.69 -14.80
N GLU A 180 0.77 23.70 -15.43
CA GLU A 180 0.15 24.92 -15.94
C GLU A 180 -0.22 25.88 -14.80
N SER A 181 -0.75 25.38 -13.67
CA SER A 181 -1.07 26.24 -12.51
C SER A 181 0.16 26.88 -11.86
N MET A 182 1.29 26.15 -11.80
CA MET A 182 2.55 26.69 -11.28
C MET A 182 3.14 27.78 -12.18
N GLU A 183 2.93 27.72 -13.49
CA GLU A 183 3.33 28.81 -14.41
C GLU A 183 2.46 30.06 -14.23
N VAL A 184 1.17 29.90 -13.93
CA VAL A 184 0.23 31.02 -13.72
C VAL A 184 0.49 31.73 -12.38
N ASP A 185 0.72 30.98 -11.29
CA ASP A 185 1.02 31.57 -9.97
C ASP A 185 2.39 32.26 -9.96
N PHE A 186 3.38 31.78 -10.73
CA PHE A 186 4.69 32.41 -10.82
C PHE A 186 4.65 33.74 -11.61
N PHE A 187 3.73 33.90 -12.56
CA PHE A 187 3.60 35.12 -13.37
C PHE A 187 2.83 36.23 -12.64
N ASP A 188 1.85 35.90 -11.82
CA ASP A 188 1.02 36.90 -11.10
C ASP A 188 1.77 37.53 -9.91
N ASP A 189 2.63 36.77 -9.22
CA ASP A 189 3.43 37.24 -8.07
C ASP A 189 4.56 38.21 -8.50
N PHE A 190 5.00 38.16 -9.76
CA PHE A 190 6.01 39.08 -10.32
C PHE A 190 5.41 40.29 -11.06
N ALA A 191 4.14 40.26 -11.44
CA ALA A 191 3.48 41.35 -12.16
C ALA A 191 2.78 42.37 -11.24
N GLY A 192 2.59 42.05 -9.95
CA GLY A 192 1.79 42.84 -9.01
C GLY A 192 2.47 44.02 -8.30
N ASP A 193 3.80 44.17 -8.37
CA ASP A 193 4.54 45.15 -7.54
C ASP A 193 5.26 46.24 -8.37
N GLY A 194 4.65 46.65 -9.48
CA GLY A 194 5.22 47.62 -10.43
C GLY A 194 4.34 48.86 -10.67
N LEU A 195 4.62 49.91 -9.90
CA LEU A 195 4.40 51.34 -10.19
C LEU A 195 2.97 51.90 -10.10
N ASP A 196 2.61 52.37 -8.91
CA ASP A 196 1.77 53.58 -8.74
C ASP A 196 2.51 54.53 -7.77
N ASP A 197 3.35 55.42 -8.35
CA ASP A 197 3.88 56.66 -7.73
C ASP A 197 3.44 57.85 -8.59
#